data_AF-A0A2X1MUY2-F1
#
_entry.id   AF-A0A2X1MUY2-F1
#
_cell.length_a   1.000
_cell.length_b   1.000
_cell.length_c   1.000
_cell.angle_alpha   90.00
_cell.angle_beta   90.00
_cell.angle_gamma   90.00
#
_symmetry.space_group_name_H-M   'P 1'
#
loop_
_entity.id
_entity.type
_entity.pdbx_description
1 polymer ?
#
loop_
_entity_poly.entity_id
_entity_poly.type
_entity_poly.pdbx_seq_one_letter_code
_entity_poly.pdbx_strand_id
1 'polypeptide(L)' 'MERVKGVLRIPEGLVRINRQGDDLHIETQNVAPPDSRIELISSSEADWNALQSALLKLRLATTA' A
#
# COMPACT_ATOMS: atom_id res chain seq x y z
N MET A 1 -2.34 0.60 15.07
CA MET A 1 -1.74 1.23 13.88
C MET A 1 -2.60 2.43 13.53
N GLU A 2 -2.04 3.64 13.50
CA GLU A 2 -2.86 4.87 13.57
C GLU A 2 -3.29 5.35 12.19
N ARG A 3 -2.38 5.26 11.20
CA ARG A 3 -2.68 5.70 9.84
C ARG A 3 -1.79 5.00 8.81
N VAL A 4 -2.39 4.65 7.67
CA VAL A 4 -1.71 4.10 6.49
C VAL A 4 -1.98 5.04 5.33
N LYS A 5 -0.96 5.33 4.53
CA LYS A 5 -1.14 5.85 3.18
C LYS A 5 -0.41 4.96 2.20
N GLY A 6 -1.03 4.69 1.07
CA GLY A 6 -0.42 3.93 -0.01
C GLY A 6 -0.76 4.53 -1.35
N VAL A 7 0.23 4.60 -2.24
CA VAL A 7 0.02 4.74 -3.68
C VAL A 7 0.72 3.54 -4.30
N LEU A 8 -0.03 2.64 -4.92
CA LEU A 8 0.52 1.39 -5.45
C LEU A 8 0.17 1.27 -6.93
N ARG A 9 1.17 0.92 -7.74
CA ARG A 9 0.97 0.57 -9.15
C ARG A 9 0.20 -0.75 -9.27
N ILE A 10 -0.79 -0.76 -10.15
CA ILE A 10 -1.55 -1.94 -10.61
C ILE A 10 -1.60 -1.93 -12.15
N PRO A 11 -2.00 -3.03 -12.82
CA PRO A 11 -2.09 -3.05 -14.29
C PRO A 11 -2.96 -1.94 -14.88
N GLU A 12 -4.05 -1.58 -14.20
CA GLU A 12 -5.03 -0.57 -14.61
C GLU A 12 -4.57 0.87 -14.34
N GLY A 13 -3.46 1.07 -13.62
CA GLY A 13 -2.94 2.39 -13.24
C GLY A 13 -2.41 2.39 -11.81
N LEU A 14 -3.15 3.01 -10.89
CA LEU A 14 -2.82 3.03 -9.48
C LEU A 14 -4.02 2.74 -8.58
N VAL A 15 -3.72 2.24 -7.38
CA VAL A 15 -4.62 2.23 -6.24
C VAL A 15 -4.05 3.16 -5.16
N ARG A 16 -4.89 4.02 -4.60
CA ARG A 16 -4.60 4.83 -3.42
C ARG A 16 -5.30 4.20 -2.23
N ILE A 17 -4.56 4.06 -1.14
CA ILE A 17 -5.07 3.57 0.13
C ILE A 17 -4.85 4.68 1.15
N ASN A 18 -5.88 5.03 1.88
CA ASN A 18 -5.80 5.97 2.98
C ASN A 18 -6.63 5.43 4.14
N ARG A 19 -5.95 4.98 5.19
CA ARG A 19 -6.60 4.51 6.41
C ARG A 19 -6.25 5.43 7.56
N GLN A 20 -7.22 5.83 8.36
CA GLN A 20 -7.03 6.54 9.62
C GLN A 20 -7.93 5.94 10.70
N GLY A 21 -7.33 5.32 11.71
CA GLY A 21 -8.09 4.51 12.66
C GLY A 21 -8.85 3.39 11.94
N ASP A 22 -10.17 3.39 12.05
CA ASP A 22 -11.05 2.42 11.37
C ASP A 22 -11.62 2.93 10.04
N ASP A 23 -11.37 4.18 9.71
CA ASP A 23 -11.78 4.77 8.43
C ASP A 23 -10.81 4.34 7.32
N LEU A 24 -11.32 3.65 6.30
CA LEU A 24 -10.54 3.12 5.19
C LEU A 24 -11.14 3.60 3.87
N HIS A 25 -10.34 4.37 3.13
CA HIS A 25 -10.63 4.83 1.79
C HIS A 25 -9.71 4.17 0.78
N ILE A 26 -10.30 3.63 -0.28
CA ILE A 26 -9.60 3.01 -1.41
C ILE A 26 -10.12 3.63 -2.70
N GLU A 27 -9.21 4.13 -3.53
CA GLU A 27 -9.52 4.73 -4.82
C GLU A 27 -8.62 4.15 -5.89
N THR A 28 -9.14 3.98 -7.10
CA THR A 28 -8.34 3.64 -8.29
C THR A 28 -8.29 4.83 -9.24
N GLN A 29 -7.15 5.01 -9.91
CA GLN A 29 -7.01 6.01 -10.96
C GLN A 29 -6.33 5.35 -12.16
N ASN A 30 -6.84 5.66 -13.35
CA ASN A 30 -6.36 5.09 -14.61
C ASN A 30 -5.09 5.81 -15.13
N VAL A 31 -4.21 6.18 -14.20
CA VAL A 31 -2.92 6.81 -14.44
C VAL A 31 -1.86 6.06 -13.64
N ALA A 32 -0.74 5.76 -14.29
CA ALA A 32 0.35 5.08 -13.64
C ALA A 32 1.05 6.02 -12.63
N PRO A 33 1.36 5.57 -11.40
CA PRO A 33 2.08 6.39 -10.45
C PRO A 33 3.58 6.41 -10.80
N PRO A 34 4.32 7.49 -10.49
CA PRO A 34 5.77 7.53 -10.70
C PRO A 34 6.50 6.40 -9.95
N ASP A 35 6.10 6.15 -8.70
CA ASP A 35 6.57 5.04 -7.87
C ASP A 35 5.44 4.48 -6.98
N SER A 36 5.62 3.24 -6.52
CA SER A 36 4.78 2.66 -5.47
C SER A 36 5.36 3.03 -4.10
N ARG A 37 4.53 3.57 -3.19
CA ARG A 37 4.93 4.00 -1.85
C ARG A 37 3.88 3.63 -0.82
N ILE A 38 4.34 3.20 0.35
CA ILE A 38 3.50 3.02 1.54
C ILE A 38 4.14 3.79 2.69
N GLU A 39 3.33 4.57 3.40
CA GLU A 39 3.69 5.28 4.62
C GLU A 39 2.86 4.71 5.77
N LEU A 40 3.55 4.28 6.83
CA LEU A 40 2.93 3.84 8.07
C LEU A 40 3.15 4.91 9.13
N ILE A 41 2.08 5.30 9.81
CA ILE A 41 2.12 6.19 10.96
C ILE A 41 1.57 5.40 12.14
N SER A 42 2.43 5.13 13.12
CA SER A 42 2.10 4.38 14.33
C SER A 42 2.93 4.89 15.51
N SER A 43 2.33 4.85 16.70
CA SER A 43 3.01 5.09 17.98
C SER A 43 3.96 3.96 18.38
N SER A 44 3.77 2.75 17.84
CA SER A 44 4.67 1.62 18.02
C SER A 44 5.64 1.49 16.84
N GLU A 45 6.78 0.85 17.08
CA GLU A 45 7.67 0.41 16.02
C GLU A 45 6.93 -0.54 15.06
N ALA A 46 7.16 -0.36 13.76
CA ALA A 46 6.54 -1.16 12.71
C ALA A 46 7.52 -2.25 12.26
N ASP A 47 7.02 -3.48 12.09
CA ASP A 47 7.78 -4.56 11.46
C ASP A 47 7.81 -4.37 9.94
N TRP A 48 8.77 -3.57 9.49
CA TRP A 48 8.97 -3.25 8.08
C TRP A 48 9.36 -4.48 7.25
N ASN A 49 10.08 -5.45 7.83
CA ASN A 49 10.52 -6.65 7.11
C ASN A 49 9.33 -7.57 6.82
N ALA A 50 8.43 -7.74 7.78
CA ALA A 50 7.19 -8.48 7.57
C ALA A 50 6.32 -7.82 6.49
N LEU A 51 6.15 -6.50 6.55
CA LEU A 51 5.39 -5.75 5.54
C LEU A 51 6.01 -5.90 4.14
N GLN A 52 7.32 -5.64 4.02
CA GLN A 52 8.04 -5.75 2.74
C GLN A 52 7.92 -7.15 2.15
N SER A 53 8.09 -8.18 2.98
CA SER A 53 7.99 -9.58 2.57
C SER A 53 6.58 -9.92 2.08
N ALA A 54 5.54 -9.44 2.75
CA ALA A 54 4.14 -9.64 2.34
C ALA A 54 3.84 -8.95 1.00
N LEU A 55 4.29 -7.69 0.82
CA LEU A 55 4.11 -6.95 -0.43
C LEU A 55 4.85 -7.61 -1.60
N LEU A 56 6.06 -8.12 -1.36
CA LEU A 56 6.81 -8.86 -2.38
C LEU A 56 6.09 -10.14 -2.78
N LYS A 57 5.57 -10.91 -1.82
CA LYS A 57 4.78 -12.12 -2.11
C LYS A 57 3.54 -11.80 -2.94
N LEU A 58 2.80 -10.74 -2.61
CA LEU A 58 1.64 -10.29 -3.40
C LEU A 58 2.04 -9.93 -4.83
N ARG A 59 3.13 -9.18 -5.00
CA ARG A 59 3.64 -8.82 -6.32
C ARG A 59 3.99 -10.04 -7.16
N LEU A 60 4.61 -11.05 -6.56
CA LEU A 60 5.02 -12.28 -7.25
C LEU A 60 3.83 -13.20 -7.56
N ALA A 61 2.82 -13.25 -6.69
CA ALA A 61 1.62 -14.05 -6.87
C ALA A 61 0.79 -13.60 -8.07
N THR A 62 0.78 -12.30 -8.40
CA THR A 62 0.08 -11.76 -9.58
C THR A 62 0.79 -12.06 -10.91
N THR A 63 2.04 -12.54 -10.87
CA THR A 63 2.85 -12.86 -12.07
C THR A 63 2.81 -14.35 -12.47
N ALA A 64 2.02 -15.18 -11.78
CA ALA A 64 1.75 -16.57 -12.14
C ALA A 64 0.42 -16.69 -12.90
#